data_AF-A0A2V8C9Y0-F1
#
_entry.id   AF-A0A2V8C9Y0-F1
#
_cell.length_a   1.000
_cell.length_b   1.000
_cell.length_c   1.000
_cell.angle_alpha   90.00
_cell.angle_beta   90.00
_cell.angle_gamma   90.00
#
_symmetry.space_group_name_H-M   'P 1'
#
loop_
_entity.id
_entity.type
_entity.pdbx_description
1 polymer ?
#
loop_
_entity_poly.entity_id
_entity_poly.type
_entity_poly.pdbx_seq_one_letter_code
_entity_poly.pdbx_strand_id
1 'polypeptide(L)' 'MRIFQHPHLTRGIVTTAKGSFIVTRGLVEMPDEIGEALGWRPVDADTDADAAAQQLHTPDQPEAAAPRHHK' A
#
# COMPACT_ATOMS: atom_id res chain seq x y z
N MET A 1 14.12 -7.10 -14.09
CA MET A 1 12.86 -6.34 -14.16
C MET A 1 11.85 -7.14 -13.38
N ARG A 2 11.34 -6.54 -12.30
CA ARG A 2 10.50 -7.20 -11.31
C ARG A 2 9.36 -6.27 -10.93
N ILE A 3 8.28 -6.85 -10.44
CA ILE A 3 7.11 -6.11 -9.98
C ILE A 3 7.28 -5.81 -8.50
N PHE A 4 7.11 -4.56 -8.13
CA PHE A 4 7.13 -4.09 -6.75
C PHE A 4 5.76 -3.56 -6.35
N GLN A 5 5.43 -3.63 -5.06
CA GLN A 5 4.21 -3.05 -4.52
C GLN A 5 4.50 -1.66 -3.91
N HIS A 6 3.79 -0.64 -4.38
CA HIS A 6 3.86 0.69 -3.79
C HIS A 6 3.01 0.76 -2.52
N PRO A 7 3.52 1.31 -1.40
CA PRO A 7 2.84 1.25 -0.10
C PRO A 7 1.52 2.03 -0.04
N HIS A 8 1.39 3.13 -0.79
CA HIS A 8 0.25 4.05 -0.65
C HIS A 8 -0.43 4.45 -1.97
N LEU A 9 0.09 4.01 -3.11
CA LEU A 9 -0.33 4.52 -4.41
C LEU A 9 -0.93 3.38 -5.19
N THR A 10 -2.24 3.40 -5.37
CA THR A 10 -2.96 2.33 -6.10
C THR A 10 -2.92 2.54 -7.61
N ARG A 11 -2.81 3.79 -8.08
CA ARG A 11 -2.70 4.12 -9.50
C ARG A 11 -2.04 5.48 -9.69
N GLY A 12 -1.09 5.60 -10.60
CA GLY A 12 -0.41 6.87 -10.88
C GLY A 12 0.94 6.71 -11.54
N ILE A 13 1.77 7.74 -11.48
CA ILE A 13 3.17 7.71 -11.95
C ILE A 13 4.05 8.08 -10.75
N VAL A 14 5.07 7.27 -10.48
CA VAL A 14 6.10 7.58 -9.50
C VAL A 14 7.35 8.04 -10.22
N THR A 15 7.80 9.24 -9.87
CA THR A 15 9.05 9.81 -10.37
C THR A 15 10.16 9.55 -9.37
N THR A 16 11.23 8.91 -9.82
CA THR A 16 12.44 8.64 -9.05
C THR A 16 13.64 9.31 -9.72
N ALA A 17 14.79 9.34 -9.04
CA ALA A 17 16.04 9.86 -9.62
C ALA A 17 16.48 9.11 -10.90
N LYS A 18 15.90 7.95 -11.18
CA LYS A 18 16.24 7.07 -12.29
C LYS A 18 15.19 7.04 -13.40
N GLY A 19 14.07 7.73 -13.23
CA GLY A 19 13.03 7.83 -14.25
C GLY A 19 11.62 7.92 -13.67
N SER A 20 10.63 7.70 -14.51
CA SER A 20 9.21 7.68 -14.12
C SER A 20 8.60 6.32 -14.41
N PHE A 21 7.87 5.77 -13.44
CA PHE A 21 7.29 4.43 -13.53
C PHE A 21 5.78 4.48 -13.31
N ILE A 22 5.03 3.73 -14.11
CA ILE A 22 3.57 3.68 -14.05
C ILE A 22 3.16 2.68 -12.98
N VAL A 23 2.38 3.14 -12.01
CA VAL A 23 1.77 2.31 -10.98
C VAL A 23 0.35 1.95 -11.40
N THR A 24 0.06 0.66 -11.46
CA THR A 24 -1.25 0.10 -11.79
C THR A 24 -1.66 -0.92 -10.75
N ARG A 25 -2.79 -0.69 -10.08
CA ARG A 25 -3.29 -1.55 -8.97
C ARG A 25 -2.30 -1.70 -7.82
N GLY A 26 -1.54 -0.65 -7.51
CA GLY A 26 -0.50 -0.70 -6.46
C GLY A 26 0.78 -1.37 -6.90
N LEU A 27 0.87 -1.82 -8.15
CA LEU A 27 2.01 -2.56 -8.68
C LEU A 27 2.78 -1.71 -9.69
N VAL A 28 4.10 -1.88 -9.70
CA VAL A 28 5.00 -1.14 -10.59
C VAL A 28 6.10 -2.07 -11.08
N GLU A 29 6.28 -2.11 -12.39
CA GLU A 29 7.37 -2.85 -13.02
C GLU A 29 8.60 -1.94 -13.11
N MET A 30 9.69 -2.34 -12.48
CA MET A 30 10.94 -1.58 -12.49
C MET A 30 12.16 -2.48 -12.31
N PRO A 31 13.38 -1.97 -12.55
CA PRO A 31 14.60 -2.69 -12.25
C PRO A 31 14.72 -2.97 -10.76
N ASP A 32 15.24 -4.16 -10.43
CA ASP A 32 15.42 -4.65 -9.07
C ASP A 32 16.27 -3.68 -8.23
N GLU A 33 17.33 -3.10 -8.82
CA GLU A 33 18.19 -2.09 -8.18
C GLU A 33 17.41 -0.87 -7.65
N ILE A 34 16.28 -0.51 -8.28
CA ILE A 34 15.47 0.64 -7.89
C ILE A 34 14.50 0.26 -6.78
N GLY A 35 13.77 -0.85 -6.98
CA GLY A 35 12.79 -1.31 -5.99
C GLY A 35 13.46 -1.65 -4.66
N GLU A 36 14.63 -2.29 -4.68
CA GLU A 36 15.41 -2.60 -3.47
C GLU A 36 15.97 -1.33 -2.82
N ALA A 37 16.49 -0.38 -3.60
CA ALA A 37 16.99 0.89 -3.05
C ALA A 37 15.90 1.74 -2.40
N LEU A 38 14.65 1.63 -2.88
CA LEU A 38 13.48 2.26 -2.29
C LEU A 38 12.87 1.46 -1.13
N GLY A 39 13.37 0.24 -0.86
CA GLY A 39 12.84 -0.65 0.16
C GLY A 39 11.44 -1.17 -0.15
N TRP A 40 11.04 -1.21 -1.42
CA TRP A 40 9.73 -1.69 -1.82
C TRP A 40 9.69 -3.22 -1.80
N ARG A 41 8.50 -3.76 -1.50
CA ARG A 41 8.33 -5.21 -1.48
C ARG A 41 8.23 -5.76 -2.90
N PRO A 42 9.12 -6.68 -3.31
CA PRO A 42 8.93 -7.41 -4.55
C PRO A 42 7.70 -8.30 -4.40
N VAL A 43 6.86 -8.31 -5.45
CA VAL A 43 5.76 -9.26 -5.56
C VAL A 43 6.28 -10.40 -6.42
N ASP A 44 6.59 -11.54 -5.80
CA ASP A 44 6.72 -12.79 -6.54
C ASP A 44 5.35 -13.11 -7.13
N ALA A 45 5.30 -13.39 -8.43
CA ALA A 45 4.09 -13.52 -9.24
C ALA A 45 3.11 -14.64 -8.79
N ASP A 46 3.38 -15.28 -7.65
CA ASP A 46 2.60 -16.36 -7.05
C ASP A 46 1.77 -15.89 -5.84
N THR A 47 2.00 -14.69 -5.29
CA THR A 47 1.27 -14.22 -4.11
C THR A 47 0.26 -13.14 -4.46
N ASP A 48 -0.99 -13.59 -4.39
CA ASP A 48 -2.24 -12.88 -4.50
C ASP A 48 -2.21 -11.45 -3.93
N ALA A 49 -2.83 -10.53 -4.67
CA ALA A 49 -2.85 -9.09 -4.47
C ALA A 49 -3.75 -8.66 -3.28
N ASP A 50 -3.60 -9.28 -2.11
CA ASP A 50 -4.46 -9.04 -0.94
C ASP A 50 -3.86 -8.04 0.08
N ALA A 51 -2.56 -7.74 0.02
CA ALA A 51 -1.89 -7.00 1.09
C ALA A 51 -2.10 -5.47 1.12
N ALA A 52 -2.77 -4.85 0.14
CA ALA A 52 -2.90 -3.38 0.06
C ALA A 52 -4.18 -2.81 0.70
N ALA A 53 -5.12 -3.62 1.18
CA ALA A 53 -6.40 -3.14 1.71
C ALA A 53 -6.46 -3.06 3.27
N GLN A 54 -5.48 -3.61 4.00
CA GLN A 54 -5.65 -3.84 5.45
C GLN A 54 -4.97 -2.84 6.39
N GLN A 55 -4.45 -1.69 5.92
CA GLN A 55 -3.85 -0.68 6.81
C GLN A 55 -4.67 0.59 7.01
N LEU A 56 -5.94 0.61 6.60
CA LEU A 56 -6.94 1.53 7.16
C LEU A 56 -7.71 0.83 8.28
N HIS A 57 -6.98 0.32 9.28
CA HIS A 57 -7.58 0.09 10.59
C HIS A 57 -7.71 1.46 11.25
N THR A 58 -8.81 2.14 10.96
CA THR A 58 -9.33 3.21 11.82
C THR A 58 -9.28 2.67 13.25
N PRO A 59 -8.61 3.31 14.23
CA PRO A 59 -8.91 2.98 15.60
C PRO A 59 -10.37 3.38 15.83
N ASP A 60 -11.24 2.37 15.83
CA ASP A 60 -12.59 2.43 16.36
C ASP A 60 -12.44 2.86 17.83
N GLN A 61 -12.69 4.15 18.07
CA GLN A 61 -12.69 4.79 19.36
C GLN A 61 -13.84 4.17 20.19
N PRO A 62 -13.59 3.38 21.25
CA PRO A 62 -14.67 3.00 22.12
C PRO A 62 -14.86 4.09 23.18
N GLU A 63 -16.11 4.18 23.66
CA GLU A 63 -16.50 4.82 24.93
C GLU A 63 -17.04 6.26 24.87
N ALA A 64 -18.07 6.46 24.05
CA ALA A 64 -19.17 7.34 24.45
C ALA A 64 -19.95 6.68 25.61
N ALA A 65 -19.48 6.87 26.85
CA ALA A 65 -20.21 6.52 28.05
C ALA A 65 -21.37 7.51 28.30
N ALA A 66 -22.55 7.23 27.72
CA ALA A 66 -23.87 7.59 28.25
C ALA A 66 -24.93 6.92 27.37
N PRO A 67 -25.81 6.05 27.90
CA PRO A 67 -26.97 6.59 28.61
C PRO A 67 -27.57 5.63 29.67
N ARG A 68 -28.04 6.14 30.82
CA ARG A 68 -29.19 5.53 31.55
C ARG A 68 -30.03 6.59 32.26
N HIS A 69 -30.96 7.19 31.52
CA HIS A 69 -32.18 7.74 32.10
C HIS A 69 -33.20 6.59 32.22
N HIS A 70 -33.52 6.17 33.44
CA HIS A 70 -34.82 5.55 33.69
C HIS A 70 -35.27 5.74 35.15
N LYS A 71 -36.38 6.48 35.26
CA LYS A 71 -37.34 6.64 36.35
C LYS A 71 -36.96 7.49 37.56
#